data_AF-A0A069PTM2-F1
#
_entry.id   AF-A0A069PTM2-F1
#
_cell.length_a   1.000
_cell.length_b   1.000
_cell.length_c   1.000
_cell.angle_alpha   90.00
_cell.angle_beta   90.00
_cell.angle_gamma   90.00
#
_symmetry.space_group_name_H-M   'P 1'
#
loop_
_entity.id
_entity.type
_entity.pdbx_description
1 polymer ?
#
loop_
_entity_poly.entity_id
_entity_poly.type
_entity_poly.pdbx_seq_one_letter_code
_entity_poly.pdbx_strand_id
1 'polypeptide(L)' 'MNKIAHTTLKLAAAGALIASLAACSGLSRQQTHAAIGAGAGGALGYVLTGGPVGTIAGAAAGGLIGAGTR' A
#
# COMPACT_ATOMS: atom_id res chain seq x y z
N MET A 1 17.69 23.50 4.31
CA MET A 1 17.96 22.32 3.44
C MET A 1 16.70 21.48 3.15
N ASN A 2 15.52 21.99 3.49
CA ASN A 2 14.27 21.22 3.60
C ASN A 2 13.43 21.37 2.31
N LYS A 3 13.55 22.52 1.63
CA LYS A 3 12.79 22.78 0.39
C LYS A 3 13.14 21.76 -0.71
N ILE A 4 14.41 21.36 -0.82
CA ILE A 4 14.88 20.38 -1.81
C ILE A 4 14.26 18.99 -1.56
N ALA A 5 14.17 18.57 -0.29
CA ALA A 5 13.54 17.30 0.10
C ALA A 5 12.02 17.27 -0.14
N HIS A 6 11.33 18.41 0.01
CA HIS A 6 9.91 18.50 -0.29
C HIS A 6 9.63 18.51 -1.79
N THR A 7 10.53 19.09 -2.60
CA THR A 7 10.39 19.08 -4.06
C THR A 7 10.63 17.67 -4.62
N THR A 8 11.63 16.94 -4.12
CA THR A 8 11.87 15.55 -4.53
C THR A 8 10.74 14.63 -4.10
N LEU A 9 10.18 14.80 -2.90
CA LEU A 9 9.02 14.02 -2.44
C LEU A 9 7.77 14.27 -3.31
N LYS A 10 7.54 15.52 -3.74
CA LYS A 10 6.43 15.85 -4.66
C LYS A 10 6.59 15.19 -6.02
N LEU A 11 7.79 15.20 -6.59
CA LEU A 11 8.07 14.53 -7.87
C LEU A 11 7.95 13.01 -7.73
N ALA A 12 8.46 12.43 -6.64
CA ALA A 12 8.34 11.00 -6.36
C ALA A 12 6.88 10.57 -6.15
N ALA A 13 6.08 11.36 -5.43
CA ALA A 13 4.65 11.12 -5.25
C ALA A 13 3.89 11.25 -6.58
N ALA A 14 4.18 12.26 -7.40
CA ALA A 14 3.57 12.41 -8.72
C ALA A 14 3.92 11.23 -9.64
N GLY A 15 5.18 10.79 -9.67
CA GLY A 15 5.61 9.62 -10.42
C GLY A 15 4.95 8.32 -9.93
N ALA A 16 4.84 8.14 -8.61
CA ALA A 16 4.17 6.99 -8.02
C ALA A 16 2.68 6.96 -8.36
N LEU A 17 1.99 8.10 -8.33
CA LEU A 17 0.58 8.19 -8.71
C LEU A 17 0.35 7.83 -10.18
N ILE A 18 1.19 8.33 -11.09
CA ILE A 18 1.10 8.01 -12.52
C ILE A 18 1.37 6.52 -12.75
N ALA A 19 2.37 5.95 -12.07
CA ALA A 19 2.67 4.52 -12.13
C ALA A 19 1.54 3.66 -11.55
N SER A 20 0.91 4.09 -10.45
CA SER A 20 -0.26 3.42 -9.86
C SER A 20 -1.48 3.49 -10.78
N LEU A 21 -1.74 4.62 -11.44
CA LEU A 21 -2.83 4.75 -12.41
C LEU A 21 -2.61 3.85 -13.63
N ALA A 22 -1.38 3.80 -14.15
CA ALA A 22 -1.00 2.88 -15.22
C ALA A 22 -1.17 1.41 -14.81
N ALA A 23 -0.77 1.08 -13.57
CA ALA A 23 -0.94 -0.26 -13.01
C ALA A 23 -2.41 -0.63 -12.73
N CYS A 24 -3.26 0.34 -12.37
CA CYS A 24 -4.67 0.12 -12.04
C CYS A 24 -5.57 -0.19 -13.26
N SER A 25 -5.11 0.05 -14.49
CA SER A 25 -5.92 -0.13 -15.71
C SER A 25 -6.41 -1.57 -15.96
N GLY A 26 -5.85 -2.57 -15.28
CA GLY A 26 -6.20 -3.99 -15.44
C GLY A 26 -6.53 -4.74 -14.15
N LEU A 27 -6.67 -4.05 -13.01
CA LEU A 27 -6.95 -4.74 -11.74
C LEU A 27 -8.41 -5.19 -11.66
N SER A 28 -8.62 -6.47 -11.35
CA SER A 28 -9.96 -6.95 -11.01
C SER A 28 -10.40 -6.34 -9.67
N ARG A 29 -11.72 -6.26 -9.42
CA ARG A 29 -12.23 -5.77 -8.14
C ARG A 29 -11.61 -6.53 -6.96
N GLN A 30 -11.38 -7.83 -7.10
CA GLN A 30 -10.74 -8.66 -6.07
C GLN A 30 -9.31 -8.17 -5.77
N GLN A 31 -8.52 -7.88 -6.81
CA GLN A 31 -7.14 -7.41 -6.67
C GLN A 31 -7.08 -6.02 -6.05
N THR A 32 -8.01 -5.13 -6.38
CA THR A 32 -8.10 -3.81 -5.74
C THR A 32 -8.40 -3.92 -4.25
N HIS A 33 -9.39 -4.73 -3.86
CA HIS A 33 -9.73 -4.93 -2.45
C HIS A 33 -8.58 -5.62 -1.70
N ALA A 34 -7.91 -6.59 -2.31
CA ALA A 34 -6.72 -7.24 -1.75
C ALA A 34 -5.56 -6.25 -1.56
N ALA A 35 -5.28 -5.40 -2.55
CA ALA A 35 -4.21 -4.42 -2.49
C ALA A 35 -4.47 -3.37 -1.39
N ILE A 36 -5.71 -2.88 -1.29
CA ILE A 36 -6.11 -1.94 -0.23
C ILE A 36 -6.02 -2.63 1.14
N GLY A 37 -6.53 -3.84 1.27
CA GLY A 37 -6.48 -4.62 2.51
C GLY A 37 -5.05 -4.91 2.95
N ALA A 38 -4.16 -5.26 2.01
CA ALA A 38 -2.75 -5.50 2.29
C ALA A 38 -2.01 -4.21 2.68
N GLY A 39 -2.26 -3.11 1.97
CA GLY A 39 -1.66 -1.81 2.28
C GLY A 39 -2.09 -1.28 3.64
N ALA A 40 -3.40 -1.23 3.90
CA ALA A 40 -3.94 -0.77 5.17
C ALA A 40 -3.55 -1.70 6.33
N GLY A 41 -3.68 -3.01 6.15
CA GLY A 41 -3.32 -4.00 7.15
C GLY A 41 -1.84 -3.97 7.52
N GLY A 42 -0.95 -3.80 6.54
CA GLY A 42 0.49 -3.67 6.79
C GLY A 42 0.88 -2.38 7.50
N ALA A 43 0.25 -1.26 7.13
CA ALA A 43 0.46 0.01 7.82
C ALA A 43 0.01 -0.05 9.28
N LEU A 44 -1.21 -0.55 9.53
CA LEU A 44 -1.74 -0.74 10.89
C LEU A 44 -0.89 -1.73 11.69
N GLY A 45 -0.46 -2.83 11.08
CA GLY A 45 0.41 -3.82 11.71
C GLY A 45 1.77 -3.25 12.11
N TYR A 46 2.37 -2.39 11.28
CA TYR A 46 3.60 -1.68 11.65
C TYR A 46 3.37 -0.73 12.83
N VAL A 47 2.26 0.02 12.83
CA VAL A 47 1.93 0.95 13.92
C VAL A 47 1.73 0.21 15.24
N LEU A 48 1.10 -0.97 15.22
CA LEU A 48 0.82 -1.76 16.41
C LEU A 48 2.04 -2.50 16.95
N THR A 49 2.89 -3.05 16.08
CA THR A 49 4.03 -3.88 16.52
C THR A 49 5.39 -3.21 16.40
N GLY A 50 5.48 -2.05 15.75
CA GLY A 50 6.73 -1.33 15.48
C GLY A 50 7.74 -2.07 14.60
N GLY A 51 7.31 -3.12 13.90
CA GLY A 51 8.24 -4.08 13.28
C GLY A 51 7.69 -4.77 12.05
N PRO A 52 8.59 -5.40 11.25
CA PRO A 52 8.23 -5.99 9.96
C PRO A 52 7.28 -7.17 10.10
N VAL A 53 7.29 -7.87 11.24
CA VAL A 53 6.40 -9.00 11.50
C VAL A 53 4.94 -8.55 11.52
N GLY A 54 4.62 -7.45 12.20
CA GLY A 54 3.26 -6.90 12.21
C GLY A 54 2.84 -6.37 10.84
N THR A 55 3.76 -5.75 10.10
CA THR A 55 3.51 -5.31 8.72
C THR A 55 3.16 -6.48 7.80
N ILE A 56 3.98 -7.53 7.80
CA ILE A 56 3.78 -8.69 6.91
C ILE A 56 2.52 -9.45 7.32
N ALA A 57 2.31 -9.69 8.62
CA ALA A 57 1.12 -10.37 9.11
C ALA A 57 -0.17 -9.59 8.80
N GLY A 58 -0.16 -8.28 9.04
CA GLY A 58 -1.30 -7.41 8.75
C GLY A 58 -1.57 -7.29 7.26
N ALA A 59 -0.53 -7.18 6.43
CA ALA A 59 -0.67 -7.13 4.98
C ALA A 59 -1.18 -8.45 4.41
N ALA A 60 -0.71 -9.59 4.92
CA ALA A 60 -1.19 -10.90 4.50
C ALA A 60 -2.66 -11.09 4.88
N ALA A 61 -3.02 -10.88 6.15
CA ALA A 61 -4.40 -11.05 6.62
C ALA A 61 -5.38 -10.09 5.91
N GLY A 62 -5.03 -8.80 5.83
CA GLY A 62 -5.84 -7.82 5.12
C GLY A 62 -5.94 -8.10 3.61
N GLY A 63 -4.85 -8.61 3.02
CA GLY A 63 -4.81 -9.05 1.63
C GLY A 63 -5.73 -10.24 1.34
N LEU A 64 -5.72 -11.29 2.18
CA LEU A 64 -6.62 -12.45 2.07
C LEU A 64 -8.10 -12.03 2.22
N ILE A 65 -8.41 -11.22 3.23
CA ILE A 65 -9.78 -10.72 3.46
C ILE A 65 -10.25 -9.88 2.26
N GLY A 66 -9.41 -8.96 1.79
CA GLY A 66 -9.69 -8.13 0.63
C GLY A 66 -9.79 -8.93 -0.68
N ALA A 67 -9.01 -10.01 -0.79
CA ALA A 67 -9.09 -10.95 -1.90
C ALA A 67 -10.33 -11.85 -1.84
N GLY A 68 -11.18 -11.74 -0.83
CA GLY A 68 -12.40 -12.54 -0.70
C GLY A 68 -12.17 -14.05 -0.56
N THR A 69 -10.94 -14.46 -0.25
CA THR A 69 -10.59 -15.85 0.05
C THR A 69 -11.12 -16.15 1.45
N ARG A 70 -12.25 -16.86 1.53
CA ARG A 70 -12.81 -17.37 2.78
C ARG A 70 -11.91 -18.46 3.36
#